data_AF-A0A958MQT1-F1
#
_entry.id   AF-A0A958MQT1-F1
#
_cell.length_a   1.000
_cell.length_b   1.000
_cell.length_c   1.000
_cell.angle_alpha   90.00
_cell.angle_beta   90.00
_cell.angle_gamma   90.00
#
_symmetry.space_group_name_H-M   'P 1'
#
loop_
_entity.id
_entity.type
_entity.pdbx_description
1 polymer ?
#
loop_
_entity_poly.entity_id
_entity_poly.type
_entity_poly.pdbx_seq_one_letter_code
_entity_poly.pdbx_strand_id
1 'polypeptide(L)'
;IYGAIHFSYYVAEMLMEKVDWDEVTINAVAFAITFIIIVLAIAFAGKALTKLADFAALGILNKLLGGVFGALKIGLILSVLLIVFDTMNNSIPFADQKDLEESILYKPVKGLAPMIFPSILTKGKEEQNENSDNNS
;
A
#
# COMPACT_ATOMS: atom_id res chain seq x y z
N ILE A 1 -2.45 21.05 21.75
CA ILE A 1 -1.54 20.42 22.73
C ILE A 1 -2.31 19.51 23.69
N TYR A 2 -3.23 20.01 24.52
CA TYR A 2 -4.03 19.20 25.44
C TYR A 2 -4.84 18.07 24.75
N GLY A 3 -5.54 18.38 23.65
CA GLY A 3 -6.30 17.38 22.90
C GLY A 3 -5.44 16.28 22.25
N ALA A 4 -4.20 16.60 21.85
CA ALA A 4 -3.28 15.61 21.28
C ALA A 4 -2.77 14.63 22.34
N ILE A 5 -2.51 15.12 23.57
CA ILE A 5 -2.09 14.29 24.71
C ILE A 5 -3.24 13.38 25.15
N HIS A 6 -4.46 13.91 25.25
CA HIS A 6 -5.62 13.11 25.67
C HIS A 6 -6.01 12.06 24.61
N PHE A 7 -5.96 12.42 23.33
CA PHE A 7 -6.20 11.49 22.23
C PHE A 7 -5.09 10.44 22.11
N SER A 8 -3.82 10.78 22.35
CA SER A 8 -2.74 9.79 22.33
C SER A 8 -2.92 8.75 23.44
N TYR A 9 -3.36 9.14 24.63
CA TYR A 9 -3.68 8.20 25.71
C TYR A 9 -4.81 7.26 25.34
N TYR A 10 -5.90 7.78 24.76
CA TYR A 10 -7.03 6.97 24.31
C TYR A 10 -6.64 5.97 23.20
N VAL A 11 -5.86 6.43 22.21
CA VAL A 11 -5.36 5.56 21.13
C VAL A 11 -4.34 4.55 21.67
N ALA A 12 -3.49 4.94 22.63
CA ALA A 12 -2.51 4.05 23.25
C ALA A 12 -3.16 2.94 24.08
N GLU A 13 -4.19 3.25 24.89
CA GLU A 13 -4.96 2.22 25.60
C GLU A 13 -5.67 1.28 24.63
N MET A 14 -6.31 1.82 23.58
CA MET A 14 -6.96 1.00 22.55
C MET A 14 -5.98 0.08 21.80
N LEU A 15 -4.76 0.54 21.53
CA LEU A 15 -3.73 -0.27 20.89
C LEU A 15 -3.16 -1.30 21.89
N MET A 16 -2.75 -0.88 23.09
CA MET A 16 -2.13 -1.79 24.07
C MET A 16 -3.03 -2.98 24.47
N GLU A 17 -4.36 -2.82 24.43
CA GLU A 17 -5.30 -3.88 24.79
C GLU A 17 -5.65 -4.84 23.62
N LYS A 18 -5.38 -4.45 22.38
CA LYS A 18 -5.86 -5.16 21.16
C LYS A 18 -4.75 -5.77 20.31
N VAL A 19 -3.51 -5.39 20.55
CA VAL A 19 -2.46 -5.44 19.54
C VAL A 19 -1.15 -5.91 20.19
N ASP A 20 -0.90 -7.22 20.14
CA ASP A 20 0.42 -7.82 20.39
C ASP A 20 1.19 -7.81 19.05
N TRP A 21 1.57 -6.62 18.58
CA TRP A 21 2.21 -6.47 17.28
C TRP A 21 3.69 -6.75 17.36
N ASP A 22 4.16 -7.60 16.45
CA ASP A 22 5.57 -7.84 16.23
C ASP A 22 6.26 -6.62 15.58
N GLU A 23 7.59 -6.60 15.63
CA GLU A 23 8.41 -5.49 15.14
C GLU A 23 8.14 -5.15 13.66
N VAL A 24 7.80 -6.15 12.83
CA VAL A 24 7.50 -5.94 11.40
C VAL A 24 6.18 -5.17 11.25
N THR A 25 5.16 -5.54 12.01
CA THR A 25 3.86 -4.85 12.00
C THR A 25 3.99 -3.41 12.51
N ILE A 26 4.74 -3.18 13.60
CA ILE A 26 4.99 -1.84 14.13
C ILE A 26 5.70 -0.97 13.08
N ASN A 27 6.72 -1.50 12.41
CA ASN A 27 7.46 -0.78 11.38
C ASN A 27 6.58 -0.45 10.16
N ALA A 28 5.71 -1.39 9.74
CA ALA A 28 4.79 -1.16 8.64
C ALA A 28 3.77 -0.05 8.95
N VAL A 29 3.18 -0.07 10.15
CA VAL A 29 2.22 0.97 10.58
C VAL A 29 2.91 2.32 10.75
N ALA A 30 4.11 2.36 11.31
CA ALA A 30 4.91 3.59 11.44
C ALA A 30 5.26 4.21 10.08
N PHE A 31 5.64 3.36 9.11
CA PHE A 31 5.87 3.78 7.72
C PHE A 31 4.58 4.36 7.10
N ALA A 32 3.44 3.70 7.28
CA ALA A 32 2.15 4.14 6.77
C ALA A 32 1.76 5.53 7.29
N ILE A 33 1.88 5.74 8.61
CA ILE A 33 1.56 7.01 9.26
C ILE A 33 2.47 8.12 8.71
N THR A 34 3.78 7.86 8.68
CA THR A 34 4.78 8.82 8.16
C THR A 34 4.49 9.18 6.70
N PHE A 35 4.18 8.17 5.89
CA PHE A 35 3.84 8.35 4.49
C PHE A 35 2.57 9.21 4.31
N ILE A 36 1.51 8.98 5.09
CA ILE A 36 0.29 9.79 5.05
C ILE A 36 0.60 11.25 5.37
N ILE A 37 1.43 11.52 6.38
CA ILE A 37 1.83 12.88 6.76
C ILE A 37 2.53 13.58 5.59
N ILE A 38 3.50 12.91 4.95
CA ILE A 38 4.23 13.45 3.80
C ILE A 38 3.26 13.75 2.65
N VAL A 39 2.37 12.82 2.33
CA VAL A 39 1.38 12.99 1.26
C VAL A 39 0.44 14.17 1.52
N LEU A 40 0.01 14.36 2.77
CA LEU A 40 -0.80 15.52 3.15
C LEU A 40 -0.02 16.81 2.99
N ALA A 41 1.22 16.87 3.47
CA ALA A 41 2.09 18.05 3.35
C ALA A 41 2.28 18.45 1.87
N ILE A 42 2.62 17.48 1.02
CA ILE A 42 2.78 17.69 -0.43
C ILE A 42 1.46 18.15 -1.07
N ALA A 43 0.32 17.58 -0.66
CA ALA A 43 -0.97 17.99 -1.20
C ALA A 43 -1.34 19.44 -0.85
N PHE A 44 -1.04 19.88 0.38
CA PHE A 44 -1.24 21.27 0.77
C PHE A 44 -0.31 22.22 0.02
N ALA A 45 0.97 21.85 -0.14
CA ALA A 45 1.92 22.61 -0.94
C ALA A 45 1.48 22.72 -2.41
N GLY A 46 1.06 21.61 -3.02
CA GLY A 46 0.51 21.58 -4.38
C GLY A 46 -0.71 22.48 -4.53
N LYS A 47 -1.65 22.44 -3.57
CA LYS A 47 -2.85 23.30 -3.57
C LYS A 47 -2.49 24.79 -3.47
N ALA A 48 -1.45 25.15 -2.71
CA ALA A 48 -0.95 26.53 -2.66
C ALA A 48 -0.35 26.95 -4.01
N LEU A 49 0.44 26.08 -4.65
CA LEU A 49 1.05 26.32 -5.95
C LEU A 49 0.00 26.46 -7.07
N THR A 50 -1.01 25.60 -7.09
CA THR A 50 -2.18 25.66 -7.99
C THR A 50 -2.87 27.02 -7.90
N LYS A 51 -3.07 27.56 -6.68
CA LYS A 51 -3.66 28.90 -6.50
C LYS A 51 -2.79 30.01 -7.09
N LEU A 52 -1.46 29.91 -6.97
CA LEU A 52 -0.54 30.88 -7.55
C LEU A 52 -0.54 30.79 -9.09
N ALA A 53 -0.61 29.58 -9.65
CA ALA A 53 -0.66 29.37 -11.09
C ALA A 53 -1.98 29.84 -11.73
N ASP A 54 -3.11 29.66 -11.02
CA ASP A 54 -4.41 30.17 -11.47
C ASP A 54 -4.44 31.71 -11.53
N PHE A 55 -3.73 32.39 -10.63
CA PHE A 55 -3.55 33.85 -10.69
C PHE A 55 -2.77 34.31 -11.93
N ALA A 56 -1.87 33.47 -12.44
CA ALA A 56 -1.08 33.73 -13.64
C ALA A 56 -1.81 33.36 -14.96
N ALA A 57 -3.13 33.11 -14.93
CA ALA A 57 -3.97 32.72 -16.08
C ALA A 57 -3.60 31.37 -16.75
N LEU A 58 -2.88 30.47 -16.07
CA LEU A 58 -2.45 29.16 -16.58
C LEU A 58 -3.49 28.03 -16.36
N GLY A 59 -4.78 28.36 -16.30
CA GLY A 59 -5.82 27.49 -15.73
C GLY A 59 -5.99 26.11 -16.38
N ILE A 60 -5.81 25.96 -17.70
CA ILE A 60 -5.94 24.66 -18.38
C ILE A 60 -4.78 23.73 -18.03
N LEU A 61 -3.55 24.25 -18.07
CA LEU A 61 -2.35 23.48 -17.74
C LEU A 61 -2.35 23.06 -16.26
N ASN A 62 -2.76 23.96 -15.36
CA ASN A 62 -2.89 23.68 -13.94
C ASN A 62 -3.96 22.59 -13.65
N LYS A 63 -5.09 22.59 -14.35
CA LYS A 63 -6.12 21.54 -14.23
C LYS A 63 -5.60 20.17 -14.68
N LEU A 64 -4.85 20.11 -15.79
CA LEU A 64 -4.27 18.86 -16.28
C LEU A 64 -3.20 18.32 -15.32
N LEU A 65 -2.27 19.18 -14.90
CA LEU A 65 -1.23 18.82 -13.94
C LEU A 65 -1.83 18.39 -12.59
N GLY A 66 -2.84 19.11 -12.10
CA GLY A 66 -3.57 18.76 -10.89
C GLY A 66 -4.28 17.41 -11.00
N GLY A 67 -4.85 17.08 -12.15
CA GLY A 67 -5.48 15.78 -12.42
C GLY A 67 -4.48 14.63 -12.39
N VAL A 68 -3.37 14.75 -13.12
CA VAL A 68 -2.29 13.74 -13.12
C VAL A 68 -1.69 13.58 -11.73
N PHE A 69 -1.39 14.69 -11.05
CA PHE A 69 -0.85 14.70 -9.70
C PHE A 69 -1.79 14.05 -8.69
N GLY A 70 -3.10 14.31 -8.82
CA GLY A 70 -4.13 13.68 -8.00
C GLY A 70 -4.17 12.16 -8.18
N ALA A 71 -4.13 11.68 -9.42
CA ALA A 71 -4.11 10.24 -9.72
C ALA A 71 -2.84 9.57 -9.15
N LEU A 72 -1.67 10.18 -9.33
CA LEU A 72 -0.40 9.69 -8.78
C LEU A 72 -0.44 9.61 -7.25
N LYS A 73 -0.96 10.64 -6.59
CA LYS A 73 -1.15 10.68 -5.13
C LYS A 73 -2.02 9.52 -4.66
N ILE A 74 -3.16 9.27 -5.30
CA ILE A 74 -4.08 8.19 -4.93
C ILE A 74 -3.43 6.81 -5.13
N GLY A 75 -2.76 6.60 -6.27
CA GLY A 75 -2.04 5.35 -6.53
C GLY A 75 -0.96 5.06 -5.48
N LEU A 76 -0.22 6.08 -5.05
CA LEU A 76 0.81 5.93 -4.02
C LEU A 76 0.20 5.60 -2.65
N ILE A 77 -0.92 6.23 -2.27
CA ILE A 77 -1.67 5.89 -1.05
C ILE A 77 -2.12 4.44 -1.08
N LEU A 78 -2.74 4.00 -2.18
CA LEU A 78 -3.20 2.61 -2.32
C LEU A 78 -2.04 1.62 -2.23
N SER A 79 -0.90 1.92 -2.85
CA SER A 79 0.31 1.09 -2.76
C SER A 79 0.76 0.88 -1.32
N VAL A 80 0.86 1.96 -0.53
CA VAL A 80 1.25 1.87 0.88
C VAL A 80 0.21 1.12 1.72
N LEU A 81 -1.07 1.37 1.50
CA LEU A 81 -2.13 0.63 2.20
C LEU A 81 -2.08 -0.88 1.90
N LEU A 82 -1.79 -1.27 0.65
CA LEU A 82 -1.63 -2.67 0.28
C LEU A 82 -0.40 -3.30 0.96
N ILE A 83 0.73 -2.59 1.04
CA ILE A 83 1.93 -3.08 1.74
C ILE A 83 1.65 -3.31 3.23
N VAL A 84 0.94 -2.38 3.88
CA VAL A 84 0.56 -2.51 5.29
C VAL A 84 -0.40 -3.69 5.48
N PHE A 85 -1.40 -3.81 4.61
CA PHE A 85 -2.36 -4.90 4.63
C PHE A 85 -1.67 -6.27 4.45
N ASP A 86 -0.77 -6.39 3.48
CA ASP A 86 -0.03 -7.62 3.22
C ASP A 86 0.87 -8.00 4.41
N THR A 87 1.55 -7.00 4.99
CA THR A 87 2.40 -7.21 6.18
C THR A 87 1.58 -7.66 7.38
N MET A 88 0.43 -7.04 7.64
CA MET A 88 -0.47 -7.45 8.72
C MET A 88 -1.11 -8.83 8.47
N ASN A 89 -1.46 -9.14 7.22
CA ASN A 89 -2.04 -10.43 6.84
C ASN A 89 -1.03 -11.59 7.00
N ASN A 90 0.27 -11.32 6.92
CA ASN A 90 1.31 -12.33 7.16
C ASN A 90 1.52 -12.63 8.65
N SER A 91 1.20 -11.69 9.57
CA SER A 91 1.29 -11.89 11.03
C SER A 91 -0.03 -12.37 11.66
N ILE A 92 -1.17 -12.03 11.06
CA ILE A 92 -2.51 -12.53 11.42
C ILE A 92 -3.18 -12.94 10.11
N PRO A 93 -3.36 -14.24 9.80
CA PRO A 93 -3.95 -14.66 8.53
C PRO A 93 -5.42 -14.22 8.49
N PHE A 94 -5.71 -13.12 7.80
CA PHE A 94 -7.07 -12.63 7.56
C PHE A 94 -7.68 -13.25 6.29
N ALA A 95 -6.85 -13.87 5.45
CA ALA A 95 -7.29 -14.57 4.24
C ALA A 95 -6.49 -15.87 4.07
N ASP A 96 -7.21 -16.99 4.08
CA ASP A 96 -6.63 -18.29 3.75
C ASP A 96 -6.41 -18.40 2.23
N GLN A 97 -5.55 -19.32 1.79
CA GLN A 97 -5.36 -19.61 0.35
C GLN A 97 -6.70 -19.87 -0.38
N LYS A 98 -7.71 -20.38 0.34
CA LYS A 98 -9.07 -20.57 -0.18
C LYS A 98 -9.76 -19.26 -0.55
N ASP A 99 -9.62 -18.22 0.27
CA ASP A 99 -10.26 -16.91 0.03
C ASP A 99 -9.61 -16.19 -1.17
N LEU A 100 -8.31 -16.43 -1.37
CA LEU A 100 -7.57 -15.92 -2.53
C LEU A 100 -7.97 -16.67 -3.82
N GLU A 101 -8.21 -17.97 -3.76
CA GLU A 101 -8.67 -18.76 -4.91
C GLU A 101 -10.12 -18.49 -5.30
N GLU A 102 -11.00 -18.16 -4.35
CA GLU A 102 -12.38 -17.74 -4.62
C GLU A 102 -12.49 -16.29 -5.13
N SER A 103 -11.43 -15.49 -4.99
CA SER A 103 -11.44 -14.09 -5.41
C SER A 103 -11.43 -13.94 -6.93
N ILE A 104 -12.51 -13.33 -7.44
CA ILE A 104 -12.70 -12.92 -8.84
C ILE A 104 -11.53 -12.09 -9.41
N LEU A 105 -10.79 -11.38 -8.55
CA LEU A 105 -9.69 -10.49 -8.95
C LEU A 105 -8.31 -11.14 -8.86
N TYR A 106 -8.16 -12.25 -8.13
CA TYR A 106 -6.85 -12.87 -7.92
C TYR A 106 -6.28 -13.44 -9.23
N LYS A 107 -7.11 -14.17 -10.00
CA LYS A 107 -6.70 -14.75 -11.30
C LYS A 107 -6.25 -13.70 -12.34
N PRO A 108 -7.04 -12.65 -12.63
CA PRO A 108 -6.65 -11.61 -13.59
C PRO A 108 -5.35 -10.91 -13.21
N VAL A 109 -5.20 -10.57 -11.93
CA VAL A 109 -4.03 -9.83 -11.43
C VAL A 109 -2.78 -10.70 -11.41
N LYS A 110 -2.89 -11.96 -10.96
CA LYS A 110 -1.78 -12.93 -10.98
C LYS A 110 -1.28 -13.20 -12.41
N GLY A 111 -2.16 -13.16 -13.40
CA GLY A 111 -1.81 -13.30 -14.82
C GLY A 111 -0.97 -12.15 -15.40
N LEU A 112 -0.91 -10.99 -14.73
CA LEU A 112 -0.08 -9.86 -15.17
C LEU A 112 1.40 -10.05 -14.84
N ALA A 113 1.72 -10.72 -13.73
CA ALA A 113 3.10 -10.89 -13.30
C ALA A 113 3.97 -11.65 -14.34
N PRO A 114 3.50 -12.76 -14.95
CA PRO A 114 4.20 -13.42 -16.07
C PRO A 114 4.34 -12.58 -17.33
N MET A 115 3.41 -11.65 -17.56
CA MET A 115 3.40 -10.81 -18.77
C MET A 115 4.45 -9.69 -18.68
N ILE A 116 4.67 -9.15 -17.48
CA ILE A 116 5.66 -8.10 -17.23
C ILE A 116 7.04 -8.69 -16.89
N PHE A 117 7.06 -9.83 -16.18
CA PHE A 117 8.28 -10.48 -15.70
C PHE A 117 8.31 -11.98 -16.07
N PRO A 118 8.47 -12.33 -17.36
CA PRO A 118 8.41 -13.70 -17.84
C PRO A 118 9.48 -14.61 -17.20
N SER A 119 10.60 -14.04 -16.74
CA SER A 119 11.70 -14.76 -16.10
C SER A 119 11.36 -15.35 -14.72
N ILE A 120 10.27 -14.91 -14.07
CA ILE A 120 9.84 -15.45 -12.76
C ILE A 120 9.11 -16.79 -12.91
N LEU A 121 8.50 -17.06 -14.07
CA LEU A 121 7.87 -18.35 -14.35
C LEU A 121 8.88 -19.50 -14.49
N THR A 122 10.12 -19.21 -14.88
CA THR A 122 11.15 -20.24 -15.10
C THR A 122 11.57 -20.88 -13.77
N LYS A 123 11.69 -20.09 -12.69
CA LYS A 123 12.03 -20.61 -11.36
C LYS A 123 10.96 -21.54 -10.76
N GLY A 124 9.67 -21.21 -10.95
CA GLY A 124 8.58 -22.03 -10.40
C GLY A 124 8.34 -23.36 -11.12
N LYS A 125 8.87 -23.55 -12.35
CA LYS A 125 8.78 -24.81 -13.10
C LYS A 125 9.96 -25.75 -12.84
N GLU A 126 11.08 -25.23 -12.38
CA GLU A 126 12.27 -26.02 -12.04
C GLU A 126 12.07 -26.76 -10.70
N GLU A 127 11.42 -26.12 -9.72
CA GLU A 127 11.15 -26.73 -8.38
C GLU A 127 10.11 -27.88 -8.40
N GLN A 128 9.27 -27.99 -9.43
CA GLN A 128 8.31 -29.10 -9.56
C GLN A 128 8.87 -30.34 -10.28
N ASN A 129 9.92 -30.20 -11.08
CA ASN A 129 10.51 -31.33 -11.81
C ASN A 129 11.55 -32.11 -10.98
N GLU A 130 12.24 -31.47 -10.02
CA GLU A 130 13.23 -32.18 -9.17
C GLU A 130 12.59 -33.15 -8.14
N ASN A 131 11.31 -32.98 -7.79
CA ASN A 131 10.62 -33.86 -6.84
C ASN A 131 9.96 -35.10 -7.49
N SER A 132 10.00 -35.24 -8.82
CA SER A 132 9.39 -36.38 -9.53
C SER A 132 10.38 -37.48 -9.92
N ASP A 133 11.70 -37.22 -9.86
CA ASP A 133 12.73 -38.17 -10.29
C ASP A 133 13.37 -38.99 -9.13
N ASN A 134 12.99 -38.74 -7.87
CA ASN A 134 13.52 -39.47 -6.69
C ASN A 134 12.64 -40.63 -6.20
N ASN A 135 11.66 -41.08 -7.00
CA ASN A 135 10.88 -42.28 -6.67
C ASN A 135 10.64 -43.19 -7.89
N SER A 136 11.72 -43.66 -8.51
CA SER A 136 11.75 -44.84 -9.39
C SER A 136 13.09 -45.55 -9.29
#